data_AF-A0A7S2E8Y4-F1
#
_entry.id   AF-A0A7S2E8Y4-F1
#
_cell.length_a   1.000
_cell.length_b   1.000
_cell.length_c   1.000
_cell.angle_alpha   90.00
_cell.angle_beta   90.00
_cell.angle_gamma   90.00
#
_symmetry.space_group_name_H-M   'P 1'
#
loop_
_entity.id
_entity.type
_entity.pdbx_description
1 polymer ?
#
loop_
_entity_poly.entity_id
_entity_poly.type
_entity_poly.pdbx_seq_one_letter_code
_entity_poly.pdbx_strand_id
1 'polypeptide(L)'
;VRSYRASIPSFGIQAAREAERGGGGGSDGLRVDCGEVAICGMSNGRLSTQGGMEIRTHKPEEECCLGPACWLWDFLRRSGAAGFFLPLSGGADSSSVATIVGAMCIMVTKAAQADPSGDVAADCRRVCGKLDENEMDGGKWVPASPQEMAGLVLHTTFMGTENSSAATLSRAERLGEAIGSYHLSIKIDLMVEAVLKVFTLTTGRTPQFSSRGGTWSEDLALQNIQARLRMVTAYLFAQLLPWVRGRRGFLLVLGSANVDEGLRGYMTKYDCSSADLNPIGAISKGDLKRMLQWASEEYGYTVLSEIGSAPPTAELRPITDSEQEEHTQTDEEDMGMTYAELGLYGRLRKISRCGPVSMFKKLCVTWSNLSPSEVAEKVKRFFFYYSANRHKMCTVTPAYHAEAYSPDDNRFDLRQFLYNTRWTRQFSVIDALVESDSNRKEENADKKKDS
;
A
#
# COMPACT_ATOMS: atom_id res chain seq x y z
N VAL A 1 -37.89 -23.15 1.41
CA VAL A 1 -38.01 -22.37 2.67
C VAL A 1 -39.01 -22.97 3.66
N ARG A 2 -40.31 -23.10 3.33
CA ARG A 2 -41.33 -23.62 4.28
C ARG A 2 -41.02 -25.04 4.77
N SER A 3 -40.71 -25.96 3.85
CA SER A 3 -40.28 -27.33 4.17
C SER A 3 -39.00 -27.37 5.01
N TYR A 4 -38.00 -26.56 4.66
CA TYR A 4 -36.74 -26.43 5.40
C TYR A 4 -36.94 -25.94 6.85
N ARG A 5 -37.80 -24.93 7.04
CA ARG A 5 -38.16 -24.46 8.40
C ARG A 5 -38.90 -25.53 9.20
N ALA A 6 -39.80 -26.29 8.57
CA ALA A 6 -40.51 -27.38 9.22
C ALA A 6 -39.61 -28.59 9.54
N SER A 7 -38.54 -28.81 8.76
CA SER A 7 -37.55 -29.86 9.02
C SER A 7 -36.61 -29.55 10.18
N ILE A 8 -36.54 -28.29 10.62
CA ILE A 8 -35.79 -27.90 11.80
C ILE A 8 -36.80 -27.88 12.97
N PRO A 9 -36.62 -28.69 14.02
CA PRO A 9 -37.54 -28.72 15.15
C PRO A 9 -37.60 -27.32 15.79
N SER A 10 -38.72 -26.62 15.61
CA SER A 10 -38.89 -25.30 16.19
C SER A 10 -39.18 -25.44 17.69
N PHE A 11 -38.37 -24.81 18.55
CA PHE A 11 -38.79 -24.46 19.90
C PHE A 11 -39.87 -23.36 19.83
N GLY A 12 -41.09 -23.75 19.42
CA GLY A 12 -42.18 -22.88 19.05
C GLY A 12 -43.09 -22.45 20.21
N ILE A 13 -42.53 -22.04 21.36
CA ILE A 13 -43.34 -21.53 22.48
C ILE A 13 -43.09 -20.04 22.77
N GLN A 14 -41.87 -19.53 22.56
CA GLN A 14 -41.57 -18.11 22.80
C GLN A 14 -41.97 -17.20 21.62
N ALA A 15 -41.72 -17.61 20.38
CA ALA A 15 -42.01 -16.77 19.20
C ALA A 15 -43.51 -16.62 18.89
N ALA A 16 -44.34 -17.62 19.21
CA ALA A 16 -45.79 -17.54 19.03
C ALA A 16 -46.43 -16.49 19.98
N ARG A 17 -45.85 -16.27 21.17
CA ARG A 17 -46.34 -15.30 22.16
C ARG A 17 -45.97 -13.84 21.84
N GLU A 18 -44.87 -13.60 21.14
CA GLU A 18 -44.51 -12.25 20.68
C GLU A 18 -45.25 -11.84 19.40
N ALA A 19 -45.55 -12.80 18.53
CA ALA A 19 -46.38 -12.58 17.34
C ALA A 19 -47.77 -11.98 17.67
N GLU A 20 -48.38 -12.40 18.79
CA GLU A 20 -49.64 -11.85 19.30
C GLU A 20 -49.52 -10.41 19.85
N ARG A 21 -48.32 -9.96 20.25
CA ARG A 21 -48.10 -8.62 20.84
C ARG A 21 -47.55 -7.58 19.85
N GLY A 22 -47.07 -8.00 18.68
CA GLY A 22 -46.32 -7.14 17.76
C GLY A 22 -46.64 -7.34 16.27
N GLY A 23 -47.88 -7.69 15.92
CA GLY A 23 -48.33 -7.73 14.51
C GLY A 23 -47.65 -8.80 13.64
N GLY A 24 -47.02 -9.80 14.26
CA GLY A 24 -46.30 -10.87 13.56
C GLY A 24 -47.21 -12.00 13.12
N GLY A 25 -48.24 -11.73 12.32
CA GLY A 25 -49.13 -12.75 11.76
C GLY A 25 -50.62 -12.56 12.04
N GLY A 26 -51.01 -11.44 12.66
CA GLY A 26 -52.39 -10.97 12.76
C GLY A 26 -52.75 -10.03 11.61
N SER A 27 -54.03 -9.70 11.47
CA SER A 27 -54.69 -8.92 10.41
C SER A 27 -54.10 -7.55 10.01
N ASP A 28 -53.02 -7.09 10.65
CA ASP A 28 -52.45 -5.74 10.56
C ASP A 28 -51.20 -5.62 9.64
N GLY A 29 -50.81 -6.70 8.96
CA GLY A 29 -49.78 -6.61 7.91
C GLY A 29 -50.25 -5.71 6.76
N LEU A 30 -49.33 -4.92 6.19
CA LEU A 30 -49.60 -4.12 4.98
C LEU A 30 -50.06 -5.07 3.86
N ARG A 31 -51.35 -5.03 3.54
CA ARG A 31 -51.90 -5.81 2.42
C ARG A 31 -51.49 -5.11 1.13
N VAL A 32 -50.67 -5.78 0.34
CA VAL A 32 -50.30 -5.34 -1.00
C VAL A 32 -51.15 -6.12 -1.99
N ASP A 33 -51.97 -5.43 -2.79
CA ASP A 33 -52.68 -6.03 -3.90
C ASP A 33 -51.70 -6.27 -5.05
N CYS A 34 -51.33 -7.53 -5.28
CA CYS A 34 -50.32 -7.94 -6.25
C CYS A 34 -50.94 -8.60 -7.49
N GLY A 35 -52.04 -8.08 -8.02
CA GLY A 35 -52.69 -8.62 -9.23
C GLY A 35 -51.77 -8.75 -10.46
N GLU A 36 -50.83 -7.83 -10.63
CA GLU A 36 -49.81 -7.85 -11.72
C GLU A 36 -48.40 -8.26 -11.23
N VAL A 37 -48.19 -8.41 -9.92
CA VAL A 37 -46.88 -8.58 -9.27
C VAL A 37 -46.83 -9.83 -8.39
N ALA A 38 -47.58 -10.87 -8.76
CA ALA A 38 -47.43 -12.17 -8.13
C ALA A 38 -45.96 -12.60 -8.20
N ILE A 39 -45.29 -12.76 -7.04
CA ILE A 39 -43.86 -13.08 -6.93
C ILE A 39 -43.52 -14.37 -7.71
N CYS A 40 -44.50 -15.27 -7.84
CA CYS A 40 -44.50 -16.28 -8.88
C CYS A 40 -45.68 -16.02 -9.83
N GLY A 41 -45.41 -15.44 -11.00
CA GLY A 41 -46.37 -15.46 -12.10
C GLY A 41 -46.55 -16.89 -12.62
N MET A 42 -47.73 -17.23 -13.13
CA MET A 42 -47.94 -18.49 -13.87
C MET A 42 -47.24 -18.42 -15.23
N SER A 43 -45.90 -18.41 -15.23
CA SER A 43 -45.15 -18.63 -16.46
C SER A 43 -45.34 -20.10 -16.86
N ASN A 44 -45.92 -20.36 -18.03
CA ASN A 44 -46.08 -21.70 -18.62
C ASN A 44 -44.74 -22.43 -18.94
N GLY A 45 -43.60 -21.88 -18.52
CA GLY A 45 -42.27 -22.48 -18.67
C GLY A 45 -41.81 -23.19 -17.40
N ARG A 46 -41.09 -24.31 -17.55
CA ARG A 46 -40.39 -24.96 -16.44
C ARG A 46 -39.32 -24.01 -15.89
N LEU A 47 -39.61 -23.36 -14.77
CA LEU A 47 -38.59 -22.62 -14.00
C LEU A 47 -37.62 -23.64 -13.40
N SER A 48 -36.34 -23.54 -13.77
CA SER A 48 -35.27 -24.35 -13.19
C SER A 48 -34.81 -23.74 -11.87
N THR A 49 -34.77 -24.53 -10.80
CA THR A 49 -34.10 -24.13 -9.57
C THR A 49 -32.60 -24.28 -9.76
N GLN A 50 -31.83 -23.18 -9.67
CA GLN A 50 -30.38 -23.28 -9.61
C GLN A 50 -29.96 -24.06 -8.36
N GLY A 51 -29.01 -24.98 -8.50
CA GLY A 51 -28.40 -25.69 -7.39
C GLY A 51 -27.61 -24.74 -6.48
N GLY A 52 -27.29 -25.19 -5.26
CA GLY A 52 -26.42 -24.43 -4.38
C GLY A 52 -25.05 -24.21 -5.05
N MET A 53 -24.61 -22.96 -5.11
CA MET A 53 -23.29 -22.59 -5.60
C MET A 53 -22.32 -22.49 -4.43
N GLU A 54 -21.12 -23.06 -4.59
CA GLU A 54 -20.04 -22.89 -3.61
C GLU A 54 -19.47 -21.46 -3.72
N ILE A 55 -19.24 -20.83 -2.57
CA ILE A 55 -18.68 -19.48 -2.51
C ILE A 55 -17.17 -19.59 -2.72
N ARG A 56 -16.67 -19.08 -3.85
CA ARG A 56 -15.24 -18.89 -4.08
C ARG A 56 -14.78 -17.60 -3.38
N THR A 57 -13.78 -17.72 -2.51
CA THR A 57 -13.08 -16.58 -1.89
C THR A 57 -11.72 -16.38 -2.56
N HIS A 58 -11.29 -15.13 -2.67
CA HIS A 58 -9.95 -14.79 -3.15
C HIS A 58 -8.89 -15.05 -2.06
N LYS A 59 -7.66 -15.32 -2.48
CA LYS A 59 -6.51 -15.37 -1.56
C LYS A 59 -6.08 -13.93 -1.20
N PRO A 60 -5.40 -13.71 -0.06
CA PRO A 60 -4.94 -12.37 0.32
C PRO A 60 -4.09 -11.66 -0.75
N GLU A 61 -3.19 -12.39 -1.41
CA GLU A 61 -2.39 -11.89 -2.53
C GLU A 61 -3.23 -11.46 -3.74
N GLU A 62 -4.30 -12.18 -4.06
CA GLU A 62 -5.25 -11.82 -5.12
C GLU A 62 -6.00 -10.55 -4.73
N GLU A 63 -6.48 -10.46 -3.48
CA GLU A 63 -7.20 -9.28 -2.98
C GLU A 63 -6.33 -8.02 -2.94
N CYS A 64 -5.06 -8.16 -2.56
CA CYS A 64 -4.07 -7.07 -2.56
C CYS A 64 -3.81 -6.50 -3.96
N CYS A 65 -4.07 -7.28 -5.02
CA CYS A 65 -3.88 -6.83 -6.39
C CYS A 65 -5.20 -6.35 -7.02
N LEU A 66 -6.24 -7.19 -7.01
CA LEU A 66 -7.48 -6.98 -7.75
C LEU A 66 -8.33 -5.84 -7.18
N GLY A 67 -8.37 -5.69 -5.85
CA GLY A 67 -9.11 -4.60 -5.19
C GLY A 67 -8.57 -3.22 -5.58
N PRO A 68 -7.26 -2.95 -5.34
CA PRO A 68 -6.60 -1.73 -5.77
C PRO A 68 -6.64 -1.51 -7.29
N ALA A 69 -6.59 -2.58 -8.10
CA ALA A 69 -6.70 -2.46 -9.56
C ALA A 69 -8.06 -1.90 -10.00
N CYS A 70 -9.16 -2.44 -9.46
CA CYS A 70 -10.52 -1.91 -9.68
C CYS A 70 -10.64 -0.47 -9.18
N TRP A 71 -10.05 -0.17 -8.03
CA TRP A 71 -10.05 1.17 -7.45
C TRP A 71 -9.35 2.19 -8.35
N LEU A 72 -8.17 1.86 -8.88
CA LEU A 72 -7.46 2.71 -9.83
C LEU A 72 -8.23 2.92 -11.12
N TRP A 73 -8.91 1.89 -11.64
CA TRP A 73 -9.76 2.04 -12.84
C TRP A 73 -10.88 3.06 -12.61
N ASP A 74 -11.57 2.96 -11.48
CA ASP A 74 -12.63 3.90 -11.11
C ASP A 74 -12.08 5.33 -10.96
N PHE A 75 -10.90 5.51 -10.36
CA PHE A 75 -10.24 6.82 -10.28
C PHE A 75 -9.87 7.36 -11.65
N LEU A 76 -9.26 6.55 -12.52
CA LEU A 76 -8.83 6.96 -13.85
C LEU A 76 -10.02 7.37 -14.73
N ARG A 77 -11.06 6.53 -14.77
CA ARG A 77 -12.22 6.79 -15.62
C ARG A 77 -13.06 7.98 -15.14
N ARG A 78 -13.07 8.29 -13.84
CA ARG A 78 -13.87 9.40 -13.27
C ARG A 78 -13.12 10.72 -13.09
N SER A 79 -11.78 10.70 -12.99
CA SER A 79 -10.98 11.92 -12.77
C SER A 79 -10.78 12.80 -14.01
N GLY A 80 -10.96 12.23 -15.21
CA GLY A 80 -10.62 12.90 -16.46
C GLY A 80 -9.12 12.85 -16.81
N ALA A 81 -8.31 12.12 -16.04
CA ALA A 81 -6.91 11.89 -16.35
C ALA A 81 -6.74 11.01 -17.59
N ALA A 82 -5.60 11.16 -18.26
CA ALA A 82 -5.21 10.40 -19.46
C ALA A 82 -4.41 9.13 -19.13
N GLY A 83 -4.08 8.93 -17.86
CA GLY A 83 -3.30 7.79 -17.37
C GLY A 83 -2.68 8.07 -16.00
N PHE A 84 -1.65 7.31 -15.70
CA PHE A 84 -0.86 7.33 -14.48
C PHE A 84 0.60 7.62 -14.77
N PHE A 85 1.25 8.28 -13.82
CA PHE A 85 2.69 8.43 -13.75
C PHE A 85 3.20 7.73 -12.48
N LEU A 86 4.21 6.88 -12.62
CA LEU A 86 4.81 6.14 -11.51
C LEU A 86 6.34 6.29 -11.53
N PRO A 87 6.94 6.89 -10.49
CA PRO A 87 8.38 6.78 -10.24
C PRO A 87 8.72 5.30 -9.94
N LEU A 88 9.29 4.60 -10.91
CA LEU A 88 9.57 3.16 -10.81
C LEU A 88 11.02 2.97 -10.38
N SER A 89 11.23 2.54 -9.13
CA SER A 89 12.57 2.40 -8.54
C SER A 89 13.22 1.02 -8.74
N GLY A 90 12.48 0.03 -9.25
CA GLY A 90 12.94 -1.37 -9.28
C GLY A 90 12.94 -2.06 -7.90
N GLY A 91 12.47 -1.37 -6.86
CA GLY A 91 12.20 -1.93 -5.54
C GLY A 91 10.79 -2.54 -5.43
N ALA A 92 10.52 -3.25 -4.33
CA ALA A 92 9.28 -3.99 -4.14
C ALA A 92 8.03 -3.12 -4.22
N ASP A 93 8.00 -1.97 -3.55
CA ASP A 93 6.75 -1.19 -3.42
C ASP A 93 6.32 -0.54 -4.74
N SER A 94 7.24 0.13 -5.45
CA SER A 94 6.95 0.72 -6.75
C SER A 94 6.59 -0.36 -7.79
N SER A 95 7.22 -1.53 -7.71
CA SER A 95 6.90 -2.69 -8.55
C SER A 95 5.53 -3.29 -8.23
N SER A 96 5.09 -3.27 -6.96
CA SER A 96 3.73 -3.65 -6.58
C SER A 96 2.70 -2.70 -7.19
N VAL A 97 2.95 -1.38 -7.15
CA VAL A 97 2.07 -0.39 -7.79
C VAL A 97 1.99 -0.61 -9.31
N ALA A 98 3.14 -0.82 -9.98
CA ALA A 98 3.16 -1.11 -11.40
C ALA A 98 2.36 -2.38 -11.74
N THR A 99 2.54 -3.44 -10.94
CA THR A 99 1.81 -4.71 -11.07
C THR A 99 0.30 -4.52 -10.93
N ILE A 100 -0.17 -3.71 -9.96
CA ILE A 100 -1.59 -3.40 -9.78
C ILE A 100 -2.16 -2.71 -11.03
N VAL A 101 -1.43 -1.76 -11.62
CA VAL A 101 -1.85 -1.12 -12.87
C VAL A 101 -1.83 -2.11 -14.05
N GLY A 102 -0.87 -3.04 -14.08
CA GLY A 102 -0.84 -4.14 -15.05
C GLY A 102 -2.08 -5.04 -14.95
N ALA A 103 -2.43 -5.47 -13.73
CA ALA A 103 -3.64 -6.25 -13.45
C ALA A 103 -4.91 -5.48 -13.85
N MET A 104 -4.98 -4.18 -13.56
CA MET A 104 -6.05 -3.30 -14.02
C MET A 104 -6.17 -3.35 -15.55
N CYS A 105 -5.06 -3.21 -16.28
CA CYS A 105 -5.07 -3.27 -17.75
C CYS A 105 -5.55 -4.64 -18.26
N ILE A 106 -5.15 -5.75 -17.62
CA ILE A 106 -5.62 -7.10 -17.97
C ILE A 106 -7.14 -7.20 -17.81
N MET A 107 -7.68 -6.78 -16.67
CA MET A 107 -9.12 -6.85 -16.37
C MET A 107 -9.93 -5.97 -17.33
N VAL A 108 -9.47 -4.75 -17.55
CA VAL A 108 -10.15 -3.75 -18.39
C VAL A 108 -10.13 -4.17 -19.86
N THR A 109 -8.98 -4.65 -20.38
CA THR A 109 -8.90 -5.16 -21.75
C THR A 109 -9.85 -6.34 -21.95
N LYS A 110 -9.86 -7.32 -21.03
CA LYS A 110 -10.77 -8.47 -21.10
C LYS A 110 -12.25 -8.04 -21.11
N ALA A 111 -12.63 -7.10 -20.25
CA ALA A 111 -14.00 -6.59 -20.19
C ALA A 111 -14.39 -5.81 -21.45
N ALA A 112 -13.51 -4.95 -21.97
CA ALA A 112 -13.74 -4.20 -23.20
C ALA A 112 -13.86 -5.10 -24.44
N GLN A 113 -13.07 -6.18 -24.51
CA GLN A 113 -13.16 -7.15 -25.60
C GLN A 113 -14.43 -8.02 -25.52
N ALA A 114 -14.88 -8.36 -24.31
CA ALA A 114 -16.10 -9.14 -24.11
C ALA A 114 -17.37 -8.36 -24.49
N ASP A 115 -17.39 -7.05 -24.28
CA ASP A 115 -18.46 -6.16 -24.72
C ASP A 115 -17.91 -4.87 -25.34
N PRO A 116 -17.58 -4.88 -26.66
CA PRO A 116 -17.04 -3.71 -27.36
C PRO A 116 -18.00 -2.52 -27.46
N SER A 117 -19.29 -2.70 -27.17
CA SER A 117 -20.26 -1.60 -27.14
C SER A 117 -20.65 -1.17 -25.73
N GLY A 118 -20.16 -1.86 -24.70
CA GLY A 118 -20.43 -1.56 -23.30
C GLY A 118 -19.62 -0.41 -22.73
N ASP A 119 -19.93 -0.08 -21.47
CA ASP A 119 -19.39 1.09 -20.77
C ASP A 119 -17.87 1.03 -20.61
N VAL A 120 -17.31 -0.14 -20.30
CA VAL A 120 -15.85 -0.29 -20.12
C VAL A 120 -15.10 0.01 -21.42
N ALA A 121 -15.60 -0.47 -22.57
CA ALA A 121 -15.00 -0.20 -23.87
C ALA A 121 -15.09 1.31 -24.23
N ALA A 122 -16.20 1.97 -23.89
CA ALA A 122 -16.36 3.41 -24.08
C ALA A 122 -15.37 4.21 -23.20
N ASP A 123 -15.24 3.84 -21.92
CA ASP A 123 -14.28 4.45 -20.99
C ASP A 123 -12.83 4.26 -21.44
N CYS A 124 -12.48 3.08 -21.97
CA CYS A 124 -11.17 2.81 -22.58
C CYS A 124 -10.86 3.79 -23.71
N ARG A 125 -11.78 3.99 -24.66
CA ARG A 125 -11.57 4.92 -25.78
C ARG A 125 -11.34 6.33 -25.28
N ARG A 126 -12.10 6.77 -24.27
CA ARG A 126 -11.94 8.10 -23.67
C ARG A 126 -10.58 8.25 -23.00
N VAL A 127 -10.22 7.34 -22.10
CA VAL A 127 -8.94 7.37 -21.36
C VAL A 127 -7.75 7.35 -22.33
N CYS A 128 -7.82 6.49 -23.35
CA CYS A 128 -6.73 6.28 -24.30
C CYS A 128 -6.67 7.36 -25.40
N GLY A 129 -7.65 8.26 -25.48
CA GLY A 129 -7.72 9.27 -26.56
C GLY A 129 -8.03 8.67 -27.93
N LYS A 130 -8.83 7.60 -27.96
CA LYS A 130 -9.18 6.78 -29.13
C LYS A 130 -10.66 6.92 -29.53
N LEU A 131 -11.28 8.05 -29.20
CA LEU A 131 -12.68 8.33 -29.53
C LEU A 131 -12.90 8.42 -31.05
N ASP A 132 -11.94 9.02 -31.76
CA ASP A 132 -12.06 9.33 -33.20
C ASP A 132 -11.55 8.20 -34.11
N GLU A 133 -10.86 7.18 -33.57
CA GLU A 133 -10.15 6.15 -34.36
C GLU A 133 -11.04 5.05 -34.98
N ASN A 134 -12.35 5.30 -35.19
CA ASN A 134 -13.32 4.24 -35.53
C ASN A 134 -14.35 4.56 -36.63
N GLU A 135 -14.20 5.64 -37.38
CA GLU A 135 -15.18 5.94 -38.42
C GLU A 135 -14.85 5.34 -39.80
N MET A 136 -13.63 4.83 -40.04
CA MET A 136 -13.23 4.36 -41.37
C MET A 136 -13.52 2.87 -41.66
N ASP A 137 -13.60 2.00 -40.66
CA ASP A 137 -13.72 0.53 -40.86
C ASP A 137 -14.93 -0.10 -40.14
N GLY A 138 -15.85 0.72 -39.61
CA GLY A 138 -17.11 0.29 -38.97
C GLY A 138 -16.97 -0.42 -37.61
N GLY A 139 -15.76 -0.72 -37.15
CA GLY A 139 -15.46 -1.30 -35.85
C GLY A 139 -15.17 -0.24 -34.79
N LYS A 140 -15.57 -0.51 -33.54
CA LYS A 140 -15.28 0.33 -32.36
C LYS A 140 -13.98 -0.15 -31.67
N TRP A 141 -13.02 0.74 -31.44
CA TRP A 141 -11.70 0.42 -30.89
C TRP A 141 -11.82 -0.15 -29.48
N VAL A 142 -11.09 -1.23 -29.27
CA VAL A 142 -10.82 -1.84 -27.97
C VAL A 142 -9.34 -2.22 -27.96
N PRO A 143 -8.67 -2.21 -26.79
CA PRO A 143 -7.28 -2.64 -26.71
C PRO A 143 -7.16 -4.09 -27.20
N ALA A 144 -6.21 -4.37 -28.09
CA ALA A 144 -5.91 -5.71 -28.58
C ALA A 144 -5.21 -6.55 -27.50
N SER A 145 -4.41 -5.91 -26.64
CA SER A 145 -3.71 -6.57 -25.54
C SER A 145 -3.68 -5.71 -24.26
N PRO A 146 -3.45 -6.33 -23.09
CA PRO A 146 -3.18 -5.60 -21.86
C PRO A 146 -1.97 -4.66 -21.97
N GLN A 147 -0.95 -5.04 -22.74
CA GLN A 147 0.26 -4.26 -22.99
C GLN A 147 -0.02 -3.01 -23.83
N GLU A 148 -0.90 -3.09 -24.85
CA GLU A 148 -1.34 -1.91 -25.59
C GLU A 148 -2.05 -0.92 -24.67
N MET A 149 -2.94 -1.41 -23.81
CA MET A 149 -3.62 -0.59 -22.81
C MET A 149 -2.60 0.05 -21.86
N ALA A 150 -1.69 -0.73 -21.28
CA ALA A 150 -0.66 -0.25 -20.37
C ALA A 150 0.26 0.79 -21.02
N GLY A 151 0.62 0.60 -22.29
CA GLY A 151 1.46 1.55 -23.03
C GLY A 151 0.79 2.90 -23.24
N LEU A 152 -0.54 2.96 -23.21
CA LEU A 152 -1.29 4.21 -23.29
C LEU A 152 -1.52 4.83 -21.91
N VAL A 153 -1.75 4.04 -20.87
CA VAL A 153 -2.19 4.58 -19.57
C VAL A 153 -1.14 4.60 -18.49
N LEU A 154 -0.05 3.83 -18.58
CA LEU A 154 0.98 3.76 -17.56
C LEU A 154 2.30 4.34 -18.08
N HIS A 155 2.75 5.41 -17.45
CA HIS A 155 4.04 6.03 -17.71
C HIS A 155 4.93 5.78 -16.49
N THR A 156 6.07 5.15 -16.70
CA THR A 156 7.02 4.84 -15.63
C THR A 156 8.32 5.57 -15.88
N THR A 157 8.99 6.00 -14.81
CA THR A 157 10.32 6.59 -14.93
C THR A 157 11.23 6.13 -13.81
N PHE A 158 12.35 5.53 -14.18
CA PHE A 158 13.47 5.30 -13.26
C PHE A 158 14.28 6.60 -13.12
N MET A 159 14.42 7.09 -11.89
CA MET A 159 15.12 8.33 -11.57
C MET A 159 16.39 8.05 -10.77
N GLY A 160 17.43 7.63 -11.49
CA GLY A 160 18.70 7.22 -10.94
C GLY A 160 19.62 8.38 -10.56
N THR A 161 20.62 8.08 -9.75
CA THR A 161 21.78 8.93 -9.45
C THR A 161 23.06 8.18 -9.79
N GLU A 162 24.22 8.81 -9.64
CA GLU A 162 25.51 8.13 -9.69
C GLU A 162 25.63 6.94 -8.72
N ASN A 163 24.83 6.94 -7.65
CA ASN A 163 24.82 5.88 -6.63
C ASN A 163 23.84 4.74 -6.93
N SER A 164 23.03 4.86 -7.98
CA SER A 164 22.01 3.85 -8.30
C SER A 164 22.63 2.63 -8.99
N SER A 165 22.22 1.42 -8.57
CA SER A 165 22.80 0.18 -9.10
C SER A 165 22.26 -0.17 -10.49
N ALA A 166 23.07 -0.89 -11.26
CA ALA A 166 22.62 -1.46 -12.53
C ALA A 166 21.48 -2.48 -12.34
N ALA A 167 21.40 -3.11 -11.16
CA ALA A 167 20.38 -4.09 -10.83
C ALA A 167 19.00 -3.46 -10.62
N THR A 168 18.88 -2.33 -9.91
CA THR A 168 17.60 -1.61 -9.75
C THR A 168 17.10 -1.04 -11.07
N LEU A 169 18.00 -0.47 -11.88
CA LEU A 169 17.69 0.00 -13.23
C LEU A 169 17.15 -1.14 -14.12
N SER A 170 17.87 -2.26 -14.21
CA SER A 170 17.46 -3.42 -15.02
C SER A 170 16.12 -4.02 -14.57
N ARG A 171 15.87 -4.08 -13.26
CA ARG A 171 14.57 -4.53 -12.73
C ARG A 171 13.42 -3.60 -13.15
N ALA A 172 13.63 -2.28 -13.07
CA ALA A 172 12.62 -1.31 -13.48
C ALA A 172 12.33 -1.39 -14.99
N GLU A 173 13.37 -1.47 -15.82
CA GLU A 173 13.23 -1.57 -17.29
C GLU A 173 12.48 -2.85 -17.70
N ARG A 174 12.93 -4.03 -17.23
CA ARG A 174 12.30 -5.31 -17.56
C ARG A 174 10.86 -5.40 -17.08
N LEU A 175 10.54 -4.82 -15.91
CA LEU A 175 9.16 -4.78 -15.42
C LEU A 175 8.30 -3.84 -16.26
N GLY A 176 8.84 -2.67 -16.62
CA GLY A 176 8.18 -1.73 -17.52
C GLY A 176 7.84 -2.37 -18.86
N GLU A 177 8.78 -3.14 -19.43
CA GLU A 177 8.61 -3.91 -20.67
C GLU A 177 7.58 -5.03 -20.53
N ALA A 178 7.66 -5.85 -19.48
CA ALA A 178 6.74 -6.97 -19.25
C ALA A 178 5.27 -6.53 -19.13
N ILE A 179 5.04 -5.40 -18.44
CA ILE A 179 3.70 -4.79 -18.32
C ILE A 179 3.29 -4.08 -19.61
N GLY A 180 4.25 -3.56 -20.37
CA GLY A 180 4.02 -2.74 -21.58
C GLY A 180 3.89 -1.25 -21.30
N SER A 181 4.42 -0.75 -20.17
CA SER A 181 4.37 0.68 -19.83
C SER A 181 5.24 1.55 -20.74
N TYR A 182 4.91 2.83 -20.88
CA TYR A 182 5.83 3.81 -21.47
C TYR A 182 6.93 4.15 -20.44
N HIS A 183 8.07 3.46 -20.55
CA HIS A 183 9.17 3.55 -19.60
C HIS A 183 10.24 4.55 -20.05
N LEU A 184 10.70 5.38 -19.12
CA LEU A 184 11.85 6.27 -19.27
C LEU A 184 12.89 5.99 -18.18
N SER A 185 14.14 6.27 -18.48
CA SER A 185 15.23 6.28 -17.50
C SER A 185 15.96 7.60 -17.57
N ILE A 186 16.12 8.27 -16.43
CA ILE A 186 16.80 9.57 -16.32
C ILE A 186 17.78 9.58 -15.16
N LYS A 187 18.81 10.43 -15.28
CA LYS A 187 19.71 10.77 -14.18
C LYS A 187 19.31 12.11 -13.57
N ILE A 188 19.28 12.17 -12.24
CA ILE A 188 18.92 13.40 -11.50
C ILE A 188 20.12 14.15 -10.92
N ASP A 189 21.35 13.72 -11.19
CA ASP A 189 22.55 14.29 -10.60
C ASP A 189 22.67 15.79 -10.93
N LEU A 190 22.40 16.19 -12.18
CA LEU A 190 22.46 17.60 -12.60
C LEU A 190 21.53 18.52 -11.78
N MET A 191 20.31 18.06 -11.47
CA MET A 191 19.37 18.86 -10.68
C MET A 191 19.78 18.91 -9.20
N VAL A 192 20.35 17.82 -8.67
CA VAL A 192 20.87 17.77 -7.30
C VAL A 192 22.06 18.72 -7.16
N GLU A 193 23.04 18.62 -8.06
CA GLU A 193 24.21 19.49 -8.10
C GLU A 193 23.84 20.96 -8.20
N ALA A 194 22.89 21.31 -9.06
CA ALA A 194 22.44 22.69 -9.23
C ALA A 194 21.90 23.27 -7.90
N VAL A 195 21.06 22.51 -7.18
CA VAL A 195 20.51 22.94 -5.89
C VAL A 195 21.60 23.05 -4.83
N LEU A 196 22.50 22.06 -4.75
CA LEU A 196 23.62 22.11 -3.80
C LEU A 196 24.56 23.27 -4.07
N LYS A 197 24.81 23.59 -5.36
CA LYS A 197 25.64 24.73 -5.76
C LYS A 197 25.04 26.06 -5.30
N VAL A 198 23.72 26.23 -5.39
CA VAL A 198 23.04 27.42 -4.85
C VAL A 198 23.25 27.53 -3.34
N PHE A 199 23.12 26.42 -2.59
CA PHE A 199 23.37 26.40 -1.16
C PHE A 199 24.83 26.76 -0.82
N THR A 200 25.79 26.17 -1.52
CA THR A 200 27.22 26.44 -1.33
C THR A 200 27.57 27.89 -1.62
N LEU A 201 27.09 28.45 -2.73
CA LEU A 201 27.34 29.85 -3.08
C LEU A 201 26.72 30.83 -2.08
N THR A 202 25.58 30.48 -1.49
CA THR A 202 24.87 31.33 -0.52
C THR A 202 25.48 31.27 0.88
N THR A 203 25.92 30.09 1.32
CA THR A 203 26.34 29.85 2.72
C THR A 203 27.85 29.74 2.91
N GLY A 204 28.60 29.53 1.82
CA GLY A 204 30.04 29.23 1.86
C GLY A 204 30.37 27.83 2.39
N ARG A 205 29.38 26.94 2.59
CA ARG A 205 29.57 25.56 3.08
C ARG A 205 29.04 24.54 2.08
N THR A 206 29.73 23.42 1.97
CA THR A 206 29.33 22.30 1.11
C THR A 206 29.00 21.09 1.99
N PRO A 207 27.74 20.62 2.01
CA PRO A 207 27.36 19.45 2.78
C PRO A 207 28.03 18.19 2.23
N GLN A 208 28.40 17.26 3.12
CA GLN A 208 29.03 15.99 2.75
C GLN A 208 28.23 14.79 3.27
N PHE A 209 28.32 13.66 2.56
CA PHE A 209 27.80 12.38 3.06
C PHE A 209 28.62 11.91 4.26
N SER A 210 28.02 11.08 5.13
CA SER A 210 28.70 10.54 6.31
C SER A 210 29.93 9.72 5.94
N SER A 211 29.87 8.97 4.83
CA SER A 211 31.00 8.21 4.27
C SER A 211 32.17 9.08 3.84
N ARG A 212 31.96 10.39 3.65
CA ARG A 212 32.97 11.39 3.30
C ARG A 212 33.29 12.34 4.45
N GLY A 213 32.89 12.01 5.68
CA GLY A 213 33.17 12.81 6.88
C GLY A 213 32.14 13.89 7.21
N GLY A 214 31.00 13.92 6.53
CA GLY A 214 29.89 14.82 6.85
C GLY A 214 29.16 14.44 8.15
N THR A 215 28.45 15.41 8.74
CA THR A 215 27.60 15.14 9.91
C THR A 215 26.31 14.41 9.52
N TRP A 216 25.65 13.77 10.49
CA TRP A 216 24.34 13.13 10.29
C TRP A 216 23.30 14.07 9.67
N SER A 217 23.34 15.36 10.03
CA SER A 217 22.39 16.36 9.50
C SER A 217 22.66 16.67 8.02
N GLU A 218 23.93 16.70 7.61
CA GLU A 218 24.31 16.91 6.20
C GLU A 218 23.93 15.70 5.36
N ASP A 219 24.24 14.51 5.83
CA ASP A 219 23.93 13.24 5.16
C ASP A 219 22.41 13.09 4.93
N LEU A 220 21.62 13.32 5.98
CA LEU A 220 20.17 13.28 5.88
C LEU A 220 19.63 14.37 4.94
N ALA A 221 20.24 15.57 4.93
CA ALA A 221 19.84 16.63 4.01
C ALA A 221 20.12 16.25 2.53
N LEU A 222 21.27 15.63 2.25
CA LEU A 222 21.65 15.16 0.92
C LEU A 222 20.73 14.03 0.41
N GLN A 223 20.32 13.11 1.27
CA GLN A 223 19.34 12.09 0.91
C GLN A 223 17.95 12.71 0.66
N ASN A 224 17.51 13.61 1.55
CA ASN A 224 16.22 14.26 1.44
C ASN A 224 16.09 15.11 0.17
N ILE A 225 17.15 15.83 -0.26
CA ILE A 225 17.06 16.67 -1.45
C ILE A 225 16.91 15.82 -2.72
N GLN A 226 17.62 14.69 -2.82
CA GLN A 226 17.43 13.74 -3.91
C GLN A 226 15.99 13.22 -3.93
N ALA A 227 15.44 12.83 -2.78
CA ALA A 227 14.07 12.32 -2.67
C ALA A 227 13.02 13.36 -3.10
N ARG A 228 13.17 14.63 -2.71
CA ARG A 228 12.25 15.71 -3.10
C ARG A 228 12.35 16.09 -4.57
N LEU A 229 13.56 16.09 -5.15
CA LEU A 229 13.74 16.41 -6.56
C LEU A 229 13.12 15.36 -7.49
N ARG A 230 13.09 14.09 -7.07
CA ARG A 230 12.31 13.05 -7.77
C ARG A 230 10.82 13.38 -7.79
N MET A 231 10.25 13.87 -6.69
CA MET A 231 8.84 14.29 -6.64
C MET A 231 8.56 15.46 -7.58
N VAL A 232 9.41 16.50 -7.57
CA VAL A 232 9.26 17.65 -8.49
C VAL A 232 9.28 17.18 -9.94
N THR A 233 10.22 16.29 -10.27
CA THR A 233 10.35 15.72 -11.62
C THR A 233 9.15 14.86 -11.99
N ALA A 234 8.63 14.07 -11.05
CA ALA A 234 7.45 13.24 -11.25
C ALA A 234 6.23 14.06 -11.67
N TYR A 235 5.95 15.17 -10.99
CA TYR A 235 4.83 16.04 -11.33
C TYR A 235 5.03 16.77 -12.65
N LEU A 236 6.26 17.19 -12.98
CA LEU A 236 6.56 17.77 -14.29
C LEU A 236 6.25 16.77 -15.42
N PHE A 237 6.66 15.52 -15.25
CA PHE A 237 6.44 14.47 -16.24
C PHE A 237 4.97 14.10 -16.32
N ALA A 238 4.29 13.97 -15.18
CA ALA A 238 2.87 13.70 -15.12
C ALA A 238 2.03 14.75 -15.89
N GLN A 239 2.46 16.01 -15.86
CA GLN A 239 1.77 17.10 -16.53
C GLN A 239 2.10 17.18 -18.04
N LEU A 240 3.31 16.80 -18.46
CA LEU A 240 3.79 17.05 -19.83
C LEU A 240 3.99 15.80 -20.69
N LEU A 241 4.11 14.59 -20.14
CA LEU A 241 4.27 13.38 -20.95
C LEU A 241 3.10 13.11 -21.91
N PRO A 242 1.83 13.38 -21.55
CA PRO A 242 0.75 13.33 -22.54
C PRO A 242 1.04 14.24 -23.75
N TRP A 243 1.47 15.49 -23.50
CA TRP A 243 1.82 16.44 -24.55
C TRP A 243 3.01 15.96 -25.41
N VAL A 244 4.07 15.43 -24.79
CA VAL A 244 5.23 14.84 -25.51
C VAL A 244 4.77 13.71 -26.44
N ARG A 245 3.75 12.96 -26.03
CA ARG A 245 3.18 11.84 -26.80
C ARG A 245 2.05 12.27 -27.74
N GLY A 246 1.87 13.56 -28.01
CA GLY A 246 0.84 14.08 -28.91
C GLY A 246 -0.59 13.95 -28.38
N ARG A 247 -0.76 13.71 -27.07
CA ARG A 247 -2.04 13.52 -26.39
C ARG A 247 -2.34 14.72 -25.49
N ARG A 248 -3.62 14.88 -25.16
CA ARG A 248 -4.10 15.90 -24.21
C ARG A 248 -4.33 15.29 -22.83
N GLY A 249 -4.42 16.15 -21.82
CA GLY A 249 -4.71 15.76 -20.44
C GLY A 249 -3.46 15.71 -19.57
N PHE A 250 -3.62 15.10 -18.40
CA PHE A 250 -2.59 14.95 -17.36
C PHE A 250 -2.58 13.51 -16.86
N LEU A 251 -1.52 13.14 -16.17
CA LEU A 251 -1.38 11.84 -15.50
C LEU A 251 -1.56 12.01 -14.00
N LEU A 252 -2.21 11.04 -13.35
CA LEU A 252 -2.24 10.96 -11.89
C LEU A 252 -0.92 10.37 -11.39
N VAL A 253 -0.24 11.08 -10.50
CA VAL A 253 1.00 10.59 -9.87
C VAL A 253 0.63 9.52 -8.85
N LEU A 254 1.24 8.35 -8.97
CA LEU A 254 1.08 7.23 -8.04
C LEU A 254 2.23 7.19 -7.04
N GLY A 255 1.87 7.19 -5.75
CA GLY A 255 2.79 6.98 -4.65
C GLY A 255 2.97 5.49 -4.33
N SER A 256 4.09 5.14 -3.71
CA SER A 256 4.44 3.75 -3.39
C SER A 256 4.95 3.57 -1.95
N ALA A 257 4.47 4.37 -1.00
CA ALA A 257 4.75 4.14 0.43
C ALA A 257 3.80 3.05 0.95
N ASN A 258 4.30 2.10 1.73
CA ASN A 258 3.45 1.06 2.35
C ASN A 258 2.96 1.46 3.75
N VAL A 259 2.07 0.63 4.32
CA VAL A 259 1.43 0.92 5.62
C VAL A 259 2.44 0.93 6.78
N ASP A 260 3.48 0.12 6.71
CA ASP A 260 4.47 -0.06 7.77
C ASP A 260 5.42 1.13 7.84
N GLU A 261 5.89 1.60 6.68
CA GLU A 261 6.67 2.83 6.51
C GLU A 261 5.85 4.05 6.97
N GLY A 262 4.58 4.15 6.58
CA GLY A 262 3.67 5.20 7.02
C GLY A 262 3.46 5.20 8.54
N LEU A 263 3.30 4.01 9.14
CA LEU A 263 3.09 3.86 10.59
C LEU A 263 4.32 4.34 11.38
N ARG A 264 5.51 3.97 10.91
CA ARG A 264 6.78 4.36 11.51
C ARG A 264 7.20 5.79 11.16
N GLY A 265 6.67 6.32 10.07
CA GLY A 265 7.05 7.59 9.44
C GLY A 265 8.43 7.54 8.78
N TYR A 266 8.82 6.38 8.25
CA TYR A 266 10.07 6.15 7.52
C TYR A 266 9.90 6.56 6.05
N MET A 267 9.80 7.87 5.82
CA MET A 267 9.72 8.50 4.51
C MET A 267 10.21 9.94 4.59
N THR A 268 10.65 10.52 3.47
CA THR A 268 10.98 11.95 3.43
C THR A 268 9.70 12.74 3.23
N LYS A 269 9.44 13.74 4.07
CA LYS A 269 8.27 14.60 3.88
C LYS A 269 8.39 15.33 2.54
N TYR A 270 7.39 15.17 1.68
CA TYR A 270 7.32 15.70 0.31
C TYR A 270 8.31 15.10 -0.70
N ASP A 271 8.67 13.81 -0.54
CA ASP A 271 9.26 13.01 -1.62
C ASP A 271 8.16 12.30 -2.45
N CYS A 272 8.51 11.27 -3.22
CA CYS A 272 7.57 10.47 -4.00
C CYS A 272 6.54 9.66 -3.17
N SER A 273 6.62 9.69 -1.83
CA SER A 273 5.51 9.28 -0.96
C SER A 273 4.33 10.25 -1.02
N SER A 274 4.58 11.50 -1.46
CA SER A 274 3.59 12.55 -1.71
C SER A 274 3.22 12.56 -3.20
N ALA A 275 2.02 12.10 -3.50
CA ALA A 275 1.48 11.85 -4.82
C ALA A 275 -0.03 12.13 -4.82
N ASP A 276 -0.72 11.85 -5.92
CA ASP A 276 -2.18 12.07 -6.00
C ASP A 276 -2.94 10.91 -5.35
N LEU A 277 -2.49 9.68 -5.60
CA LEU A 277 -3.09 8.43 -5.11
C LEU A 277 -2.02 7.42 -4.71
N ASN A 278 -2.30 6.60 -3.70
CA ASN A 278 -1.42 5.49 -3.32
C ASN A 278 -2.21 4.16 -3.19
N PRO A 279 -2.11 3.24 -4.17
CA PRO A 279 -2.89 2.00 -4.14
C PRO A 279 -2.38 0.99 -3.11
N ILE A 280 -1.18 1.17 -2.55
CA ILE A 280 -0.56 0.24 -1.59
C ILE A 280 -0.39 0.84 -0.18
N GLY A 281 -0.82 2.09 0.03
CA GLY A 281 -0.56 2.82 1.28
C GLY A 281 -1.19 2.25 2.55
N ALA A 282 -2.10 1.28 2.41
CA ALA A 282 -2.64 0.51 3.53
C ALA A 282 -2.38 -1.01 3.40
N ILE A 283 -1.36 -1.44 2.65
CA ILE A 283 -0.97 -2.85 2.53
C ILE A 283 0.39 -3.06 3.21
N SER A 284 0.55 -4.17 3.93
CA SER A 284 1.80 -4.51 4.63
C SER A 284 2.93 -4.89 3.67
N LYS A 285 4.18 -4.61 4.04
CA LYS A 285 5.35 -5.00 3.24
C LYS A 285 5.37 -6.52 2.99
N GLY A 286 4.97 -7.29 3.99
CA GLY A 286 4.88 -8.75 3.91
C GLY A 286 3.86 -9.22 2.88
N ASP A 287 2.70 -8.56 2.80
CA ASP A 287 1.66 -8.90 1.81
C ASP A 287 2.05 -8.47 0.41
N LEU A 288 2.71 -7.32 0.26
CA LEU A 288 3.25 -6.86 -1.03
C LEU A 288 4.23 -7.88 -1.61
N LYS A 289 5.16 -8.42 -0.80
CA LYS A 289 6.10 -9.45 -1.27
C LYS A 289 5.38 -10.72 -1.75
N ARG A 290 4.35 -11.18 -1.02
CA ARG A 290 3.55 -12.36 -1.43
C ARG A 290 2.73 -12.07 -2.69
N MET A 291 2.18 -10.87 -2.81
CA MET A 291 1.48 -10.41 -4.01
C MET A 291 2.41 -10.41 -5.23
N LEU A 292 3.65 -9.95 -5.09
CA LEU A 292 4.63 -9.97 -6.20
C LEU A 292 4.96 -11.39 -6.66
N GLN A 293 5.14 -12.33 -5.73
CA GLN A 293 5.36 -13.74 -6.06
C GLN A 293 4.16 -14.34 -6.80
N TRP A 294 2.95 -14.12 -6.28
CA TRP A 294 1.73 -14.58 -6.93
C TRP A 294 1.55 -13.97 -8.33
N ALA A 295 1.75 -12.65 -8.47
CA ALA A 295 1.61 -11.97 -9.75
C ALA A 295 2.68 -12.39 -10.77
N SER A 296 3.87 -12.77 -10.31
CA SER A 296 4.91 -13.37 -11.16
C SER A 296 4.41 -14.64 -11.84
N GLU A 297 3.69 -15.49 -11.11
CA GLU A 297 3.15 -16.75 -11.60
C GLU A 297 1.87 -16.54 -12.43
N GLU A 298 0.93 -15.73 -11.92
CA GLU A 298 -0.37 -15.50 -12.56
C GLU A 298 -0.26 -14.76 -13.89
N TYR A 299 0.61 -13.75 -13.98
CA TYR A 299 0.73 -12.88 -15.16
C TYR A 299 2.00 -13.14 -15.99
N GLY A 300 2.88 -14.03 -15.55
CA GLY A 300 4.14 -14.34 -16.24
C GLY A 300 5.19 -13.23 -16.15
N TYR A 301 5.05 -12.29 -15.21
CA TYR A 301 6.03 -11.21 -14.98
C TYR A 301 7.20 -11.73 -14.14
N THR A 302 8.09 -12.53 -14.75
CA THR A 302 9.17 -13.27 -14.05
C THR A 302 10.11 -12.40 -13.21
N VAL A 303 10.32 -11.14 -13.63
CA VAL A 303 11.11 -10.14 -12.89
C VAL A 303 10.56 -9.86 -11.48
N LEU A 304 9.25 -10.06 -11.23
CA LEU A 304 8.64 -9.82 -9.93
C LEU A 304 9.13 -10.80 -8.85
N SER A 305 9.45 -12.04 -9.22
CA SER A 305 10.03 -13.01 -8.28
C SER A 305 11.41 -12.57 -7.78
N GLU A 306 12.24 -12.03 -8.68
CA GLU A 306 13.53 -11.44 -8.34
C GLU A 306 13.37 -10.20 -7.44
N ILE A 307 12.44 -9.30 -7.78
CA ILE A 307 12.16 -8.10 -6.99
C ILE A 307 11.66 -8.46 -5.58
N GLY A 308 10.72 -9.40 -5.46
CA GLY A 308 10.15 -9.80 -4.18
C GLY A 308 11.16 -10.48 -3.24
N SER A 309 12.18 -11.12 -3.81
CA SER A 309 13.24 -11.83 -3.08
C SER A 309 14.43 -10.94 -2.72
N ALA A 310 14.58 -9.78 -3.37
CA ALA A 310 15.69 -8.88 -3.11
C ALA A 310 15.61 -8.23 -1.72
N PRO A 311 16.78 -7.96 -1.09
CA PRO A 311 16.81 -7.23 0.18
C PRO A 311 16.28 -5.79 0.00
N PRO A 312 15.50 -5.26 0.96
CA PRO A 312 15.00 -3.89 0.91
C PRO A 312 16.13 -2.90 1.25
N THR A 313 16.56 -2.10 0.27
CA THR A 313 17.64 -1.12 0.42
C THR A 313 17.28 0.22 -0.24
N ALA A 314 17.76 1.32 0.34
CA ALA A 314 17.64 2.67 -0.23
C ALA A 314 18.97 3.12 -0.83
N GLU A 315 19.07 3.17 -2.16
CA GLU A 315 20.28 3.57 -2.91
C GLU A 315 20.46 5.10 -2.94
N LEU A 316 20.55 5.75 -1.78
CA LEU A 316 20.67 7.21 -1.63
C LEU A 316 22.04 7.69 -1.13
N ARG A 317 22.94 6.77 -0.77
CA ARG A 317 24.30 7.05 -0.30
C ARG A 317 25.34 6.52 -1.29
N PRO A 318 26.54 7.12 -1.38
CA PRO A 318 27.64 6.58 -2.17
C PRO A 318 28.04 5.20 -1.66
N ILE A 319 28.22 4.26 -2.60
CA ILE A 319 28.86 2.98 -2.34
C ILE A 319 30.34 3.29 -2.07
N THR A 320 30.88 2.87 -0.93
CA THR A 320 32.31 3.08 -0.65
C THR A 320 33.15 2.07 -1.44
N ASP A 321 34.30 2.49 -1.98
CA ASP A 321 35.21 1.59 -2.75
C ASP A 321 35.73 0.39 -1.93
N SER A 322 35.61 0.46 -0.60
CA SER A 322 35.92 -0.62 0.36
C SER A 322 34.79 -1.64 0.56
N GLU A 323 33.61 -1.42 -0.03
CA GLU A 323 32.43 -2.29 0.04
C GLU A 323 32.12 -2.85 -1.36
N GLN A 324 33.16 -3.37 -2.02
CA GLN A 324 32.97 -4.32 -3.10
C GLN A 324 32.21 -5.53 -2.53
N GLU A 325 30.92 -5.58 -2.84
CA GLU A 325 29.96 -6.65 -2.52
C GLU A 325 29.38 -6.60 -1.08
N GLU A 326 28.06 -6.39 -0.99
CA GLU A 326 27.14 -6.80 0.11
C GLU A 326 26.70 -5.86 1.24
N HIS A 327 27.29 -4.69 1.52
CA HIS A 327 26.82 -3.84 2.64
C HIS A 327 26.11 -2.53 2.24
N THR A 328 25.07 -2.62 1.42
CA THR A 328 24.06 -1.53 1.40
C THR A 328 23.18 -1.68 2.63
N GLN A 329 23.23 -0.71 3.57
CA GLN A 329 22.39 -0.71 4.77
C GLN A 329 20.92 -0.97 4.42
N THR A 330 20.31 -1.98 5.03
CA THR A 330 18.91 -2.32 4.77
C THR A 330 17.95 -1.38 5.48
N ASP A 331 16.72 -1.26 4.96
CA ASP A 331 15.69 -0.42 5.58
C ASP A 331 15.40 -0.85 7.04
N GLU A 332 15.42 -2.16 7.31
CA GLU A 332 15.14 -2.71 8.64
C GLU A 332 16.26 -2.39 9.65
N GLU A 333 17.52 -2.38 9.20
CA GLU A 333 18.66 -1.96 10.00
C GLU A 333 18.61 -0.46 10.31
N ASP A 334 18.29 0.39 9.33
CA ASP A 334 18.17 1.84 9.54
C ASP A 334 16.98 2.19 10.45
N MET A 335 15.84 1.51 10.30
CA MET A 335 14.71 1.66 11.21
C MET A 335 14.99 1.09 12.61
N GLY A 336 15.92 0.13 12.70
CA GLY A 336 16.23 -0.66 13.90
C GLY A 336 15.08 -1.58 14.32
N MET A 337 14.24 -2.00 13.36
CA MET A 337 13.03 -2.80 13.54
C MET A 337 12.69 -3.53 12.23
N THR A 338 12.21 -4.76 12.31
CA THR A 338 11.79 -5.51 11.10
C THR A 338 10.37 -5.13 10.68
N TYR A 339 10.03 -5.34 9.40
CA TYR A 339 8.66 -5.17 8.89
C TYR A 339 7.66 -6.09 9.61
N ALA A 340 8.09 -7.30 10.02
CA ALA A 340 7.26 -8.21 10.80
C ALA A 340 6.93 -7.63 12.19
N GLU A 341 7.92 -6.99 12.84
CA GLU A 341 7.70 -6.27 14.09
C GLU A 341 6.79 -5.06 13.88
N LEU A 342 6.99 -4.26 12.84
CA LEU A 342 6.15 -3.10 12.50
C LEU A 342 4.68 -3.47 12.31
N GLY A 343 4.39 -4.52 11.56
CA GLY A 343 3.03 -5.01 11.40
C GLY A 343 2.40 -5.46 12.73
N LEU A 344 3.18 -6.10 13.61
CA LEU A 344 2.71 -6.48 14.94
C LEU A 344 2.43 -5.25 15.82
N TYR A 345 3.31 -4.26 15.85
CA TYR A 345 3.07 -3.01 16.58
C TYR A 345 1.84 -2.28 16.05
N GLY A 346 1.65 -2.24 14.72
CA GLY A 346 0.47 -1.66 14.07
C GLY A 346 -0.82 -2.28 14.56
N ARG A 347 -0.92 -3.62 14.49
CA ARG A 347 -2.09 -4.37 14.99
C ARG A 347 -2.32 -4.16 16.49
N LEU A 348 -1.28 -4.25 17.32
CA LEU A 348 -1.40 -4.04 18.76
C LEU A 348 -1.87 -2.61 19.07
N ARG A 349 -1.30 -1.61 18.41
CA ARG A 349 -1.63 -0.19 18.59
C ARG A 349 -3.07 0.12 18.16
N LYS A 350 -3.48 -0.31 16.98
CA LYS A 350 -4.76 0.11 16.37
C LYS A 350 -5.91 -0.85 16.68
N ILE A 351 -5.71 -2.15 16.51
CA ILE A 351 -6.76 -3.17 16.70
C ILE A 351 -6.88 -3.50 18.17
N SER A 352 -5.77 -3.86 18.84
CA SER A 352 -5.77 -4.17 20.28
C SER A 352 -5.73 -2.93 21.18
N ARG A 353 -5.72 -1.72 20.61
CA ARG A 353 -5.77 -0.43 21.32
C ARG A 353 -4.69 -0.26 22.39
N CYS A 354 -3.51 -0.84 22.17
CA CYS A 354 -2.42 -0.81 23.13
C CYS A 354 -1.61 0.49 23.01
N GLY A 355 -1.53 1.25 24.11
CA GLY A 355 -0.47 2.25 24.33
C GLY A 355 0.86 1.60 24.78
N PRO A 356 1.91 2.39 25.11
CA PRO A 356 3.24 1.86 25.37
C PRO A 356 3.28 0.77 26.45
N VAL A 357 2.70 1.03 27.62
CA VAL A 357 2.73 0.10 28.76
C VAL A 357 1.96 -1.20 28.47
N SER A 358 0.78 -1.11 27.86
CA SER A 358 -0.02 -2.28 27.49
C SER A 358 0.64 -3.10 26.38
N MET A 359 1.28 -2.44 25.41
CA MET A 359 2.01 -3.11 24.33
C MET A 359 3.22 -3.86 24.91
N PHE A 360 4.00 -3.22 25.77
CA PHE A 360 5.09 -3.85 26.51
C PHE A 360 4.63 -5.12 27.24
N LYS A 361 3.60 -5.03 28.10
CA LYS A 361 3.06 -6.18 28.83
C LYS A 361 2.63 -7.32 27.92
N LYS A 362 1.97 -7.00 26.80
CA LYS A 362 1.53 -8.00 25.82
C LYS A 362 2.72 -8.69 25.15
N LEU A 363 3.72 -7.91 24.74
CA LEU A 363 4.90 -8.41 24.05
C LEU A 363 5.84 -9.20 24.96
N CYS A 364 5.94 -8.88 26.26
CA CYS A 364 6.66 -9.74 27.22
C CYS A 364 6.09 -11.16 27.29
N VAL A 365 4.80 -11.34 27.01
CA VAL A 365 4.17 -12.67 26.94
C VAL A 365 4.31 -13.30 25.56
N THR A 366 4.23 -12.49 24.50
CA THR A 366 4.27 -12.98 23.10
C THR A 366 5.67 -13.31 22.62
N TRP A 367 6.68 -12.53 23.03
CA TRP A 367 8.09 -12.75 22.73
C TRP A 367 8.79 -13.41 23.91
N SER A 368 8.46 -14.68 24.15
CA SER A 368 9.04 -15.47 25.23
C SER A 368 10.56 -15.69 25.09
N ASN A 369 11.10 -15.44 23.90
CA ASN A 369 12.52 -15.51 23.59
C ASN A 369 13.31 -14.22 23.92
N LEU A 370 12.64 -13.13 24.30
CA LEU A 370 13.28 -11.86 24.64
C LEU A 370 13.12 -11.53 26.13
N SER A 371 14.14 -10.91 26.72
CA SER A 371 14.05 -10.40 28.08
C SER A 371 13.11 -9.18 28.15
N PRO A 372 12.50 -8.89 29.32
CA PRO A 372 11.70 -7.68 29.48
C PRO A 372 12.47 -6.40 29.15
N SER A 373 13.78 -6.34 29.38
CA SER A 373 14.60 -5.17 29.02
C SER A 373 14.65 -4.95 27.50
N GLU A 374 14.87 -6.01 26.72
CA GLU A 374 14.90 -5.93 25.25
C GLU A 374 13.53 -5.55 24.67
N VAL A 375 12.45 -6.12 25.23
CA VAL A 375 11.07 -5.76 24.83
C VAL A 375 10.80 -4.28 25.15
N ALA A 376 11.24 -3.80 26.32
CA ALA A 376 11.10 -2.40 26.69
C ALA A 376 11.83 -1.47 25.72
N GLU A 377 13.06 -1.79 25.33
CA GLU A 377 13.81 -0.99 24.36
C GLU A 377 13.09 -0.91 23.00
N LYS A 378 12.64 -2.06 22.48
CA LYS A 378 11.90 -2.15 21.23
C LYS A 378 10.60 -1.35 21.24
N VAL A 379 9.80 -1.46 22.30
CA VAL A 379 8.53 -0.71 22.45
C VAL A 379 8.79 0.79 22.59
N LYS A 380 9.79 1.19 23.37
CA LYS A 380 10.17 2.60 23.52
C LYS A 380 10.62 3.19 22.20
N ARG A 381 11.47 2.48 21.46
CA ARG A 381 11.95 2.87 20.12
C ARG A 381 10.79 3.06 19.15
N PHE A 382 9.84 2.12 19.10
CA PHE A 382 8.63 2.24 18.30
C PHE A 382 7.87 3.54 18.60
N PHE A 383 7.48 3.76 19.86
CA PHE A 383 6.64 4.89 20.24
C PHE A 383 7.35 6.23 20.12
N PHE A 384 8.65 6.29 20.40
CA PHE A 384 9.47 7.49 20.17
C PHE A 384 9.33 7.93 18.71
N TYR A 385 9.65 7.02 17.79
CA TYR A 385 9.68 7.34 16.38
C TYR A 385 8.31 7.51 15.73
N TYR A 386 7.33 6.68 16.10
CA TYR A 386 5.92 6.87 15.72
C TYR A 386 5.47 8.29 16.08
N SER A 387 5.75 8.72 17.31
CA SER A 387 5.31 10.03 17.80
C SER A 387 6.07 11.20 17.19
N ALA A 388 7.38 11.06 16.97
CA ALA A 388 8.21 12.07 16.33
C ALA A 388 7.82 12.31 14.87
N ASN A 389 7.46 11.25 14.15
CA ASN A 389 7.14 11.32 12.73
C ASN A 389 5.65 11.43 12.42
N ARG A 390 4.76 11.45 13.43
CA ARG A 390 3.30 11.47 13.18
C ARG A 390 2.85 12.65 12.31
N HIS A 391 3.52 13.79 12.42
CA HIS A 391 3.26 14.98 11.61
C HIS A 391 3.42 14.76 10.08
N LYS A 392 4.07 13.66 9.65
CA LYS A 392 4.15 13.27 8.24
C LYS A 392 2.82 12.69 7.74
N MET A 393 2.05 12.05 8.63
CA MET A 393 0.76 11.43 8.30
C MET A 393 -0.35 12.44 8.04
N CYS A 394 -0.22 13.67 8.55
CA CYS A 394 -1.19 14.74 8.29
C CYS A 394 -1.19 15.21 6.82
N THR A 395 -0.11 14.92 6.08
CA THR A 395 0.05 15.29 4.66
C THR A 395 0.40 14.07 3.82
N VAL A 396 0.03 12.86 4.26
CA VAL A 396 0.26 11.64 3.48
C VAL A 396 -0.69 11.61 2.28
N THR A 397 -0.24 10.99 1.20
CA THR A 397 -1.08 10.70 0.04
C THR A 397 -2.31 9.88 0.42
N PRO A 398 -3.52 10.22 -0.06
CA PRO A 398 -4.70 9.37 0.10
C PRO A 398 -4.46 7.97 -0.47
N ALA A 399 -4.69 6.95 0.37
CA ALA A 399 -4.40 5.57 0.03
C ALA A 399 -5.66 4.71 -0.09
N TYR A 400 -5.58 3.65 -0.92
CA TYR A 400 -6.55 2.56 -0.88
C TYR A 400 -6.59 1.96 0.53
N HIS A 401 -7.79 1.67 1.04
CA HIS A 401 -7.95 1.08 2.37
C HIS A 401 -7.96 -0.45 2.28
N ALA A 402 -7.03 -1.12 2.96
CA ALA A 402 -6.95 -2.57 3.03
C ALA A 402 -6.78 -3.03 4.49
N GLU A 403 -5.67 -2.66 5.13
CA GLU A 403 -5.36 -3.11 6.48
C GLU A 403 -6.18 -2.39 7.57
N ALA A 404 -6.72 -3.18 8.50
CA ALA A 404 -7.48 -2.69 9.65
C ALA A 404 -6.63 -1.94 10.70
N TYR A 405 -5.32 -1.81 10.47
CA TYR A 405 -4.40 -1.03 11.30
C TYR A 405 -3.78 0.20 10.61
N SER A 406 -4.33 0.62 9.46
CA SER A 406 -3.85 1.79 8.72
C SER A 406 -3.62 3.02 9.63
N PRO A 407 -2.50 3.75 9.46
CA PRO A 407 -2.22 4.97 10.20
C PRO A 407 -2.81 6.24 9.56
N ASP A 408 -3.68 6.13 8.54
CA ASP A 408 -4.30 7.29 7.87
C ASP A 408 -4.96 8.26 8.87
N ASP A 409 -4.53 9.52 8.85
CA ASP A 409 -5.01 10.56 9.77
C ASP A 409 -6.27 11.28 9.25
N ASN A 410 -6.64 11.10 7.99
CA ASN A 410 -7.75 11.84 7.38
C ASN A 410 -9.12 11.28 7.76
N ARG A 411 -9.24 9.96 7.90
CA ARG A 411 -10.52 9.28 8.11
C ARG A 411 -10.44 8.16 9.14
N PHE A 412 -9.39 7.35 9.10
CA PHE A 412 -9.40 6.07 9.81
C PHE A 412 -8.78 6.11 11.21
N ASP A 413 -7.71 6.87 11.40
CA ASP A 413 -6.93 6.90 12.63
C ASP A 413 -6.61 8.32 13.09
N LEU A 414 -7.67 9.04 13.49
CA LEU A 414 -7.58 10.39 14.04
C LEU A 414 -6.73 10.41 15.32
N ARG A 415 -5.58 11.10 15.28
CA ARG A 415 -4.64 11.17 16.41
C ARG A 415 -4.04 12.57 16.56
N GLN A 416 -3.39 12.81 17.69
CA GLN A 416 -2.52 13.99 17.82
C GLN A 416 -1.35 13.86 16.85
N PHE A 417 -0.81 14.97 16.37
CA PHE A 417 0.42 14.99 15.58
C PHE A 417 1.56 15.74 16.28
N LEU A 418 1.26 16.44 17.38
CA LEU A 418 2.22 17.04 18.30
C LEU A 418 2.21 16.25 19.61
N TYR A 419 3.13 15.30 19.74
CA TYR A 419 3.30 14.49 20.95
C TYR A 419 4.49 14.98 21.78
N ASN A 420 4.43 14.72 23.09
CA ASN A 420 5.67 14.61 23.87
C ASN A 420 6.36 13.29 23.53
N THR A 421 7.38 13.35 22.68
CA THR A 421 8.10 12.17 22.16
C THR A 421 8.89 11.41 23.22
N ARG A 422 9.10 11.98 24.41
CA ARG A 422 9.77 11.32 25.53
C ARG A 422 8.87 10.33 26.26
N TRP A 423 7.55 10.43 26.10
CA TRP A 423 6.56 9.55 26.76
C TRP A 423 6.85 9.34 28.26
N THR A 424 7.26 10.41 28.95
CA THR A 424 7.95 10.34 30.25
C THR A 424 7.25 9.43 31.25
N ARG A 425 5.95 9.63 31.48
CA ARG A 425 5.16 8.80 32.39
C ARG A 425 5.13 7.33 31.96
N GLN A 426 4.85 7.05 30.70
CA GLN A 426 4.67 5.70 30.19
C GLN A 426 5.99 4.93 30.19
N PHE A 427 7.09 5.59 29.83
CA PHE A 427 8.41 4.98 29.80
C PHE A 427 8.92 4.71 31.22
N SER A 428 8.73 5.62 32.17
CA SER A 428 9.06 5.36 33.58
C SER A 428 8.26 4.20 34.18
N VAL A 429 7.00 4.01 33.78
CA VAL A 429 6.20 2.84 34.20
C VAL A 429 6.76 1.55 33.62
N ILE A 430 7.24 1.56 32.37
CA ILE A 430 7.90 0.39 31.78
C ILE A 430 9.19 0.07 32.54
N ASP A 431 10.00 1.08 32.86
CA ASP A 431 11.26 0.89 33.61
C ASP A 431 11.03 0.27 34.98
N ALA A 432 10.07 0.79 35.75
CA ALA A 432 9.71 0.22 37.04
C ALA A 432 9.23 -1.24 36.94
N LEU A 433 8.53 -1.61 35.85
CA LEU A 433 8.10 -3.00 35.62
C LEU A 433 9.30 -3.91 35.31
N VAL A 434 10.25 -3.44 34.50
CA VAL A 434 11.49 -4.18 34.20
C VAL A 434 12.31 -4.39 35.46
N GLU A 435 12.52 -3.34 36.27
CA GLU A 435 13.21 -3.43 37.57
C GLU A 435 12.54 -4.44 38.51
N SER A 436 11.20 -4.41 38.60
CA SER A 436 10.46 -5.35 39.46
C SER A 436 10.59 -6.81 39.02
N ASP A 437 10.76 -7.08 37.72
CA ASP A 437 10.98 -8.44 37.20
C ASP A 437 12.39 -8.95 37.50
N SER A 438 13.40 -8.07 37.34
CA SER A 438 14.79 -8.36 37.71
C SER A 438 14.92 -8.73 39.19
N ASN A 439 14.34 -7.90 40.08
CA ASN A 439 14.39 -8.16 41.53
C ASN A 439 13.72 -9.49 41.90
N ARG A 440 12.58 -9.82 41.27
CA ARG A 440 11.90 -11.12 41.48
C ARG A 440 12.73 -12.30 41.02
N LYS A 441 13.51 -12.15 39.94
CA LYS A 441 14.40 -13.22 39.45
C LYS A 441 15.58 -13.42 40.40
N GLU A 442 16.14 -12.35 40.94
CA GLU A 442 17.20 -12.41 41.96
C GLU A 442 16.70 -13.09 43.25
N GLU A 443 15.56 -12.65 43.79
CA GLU A 443 14.96 -13.28 44.99
C GLU A 443 14.66 -14.78 44.79
N ASN A 444 14.23 -15.19 43.59
CA ASN A 444 13.96 -16.59 43.29
C ASN A 444 15.24 -17.41 43.04
N ALA A 445 16.32 -16.78 42.57
CA ALA A 445 17.61 -17.43 42.39
C ALA A 445 18.29 -17.67 43.74
N ASP A 446 18.19 -16.71 44.67
CA ASP A 446 18.73 -16.85 46.03
C ASP A 446 17.98 -17.92 46.82
N LYS A 447 16.63 -17.96 46.74
CA LYS A 447 15.84 -19.04 47.35
C LYS A 447 16.14 -20.45 46.82
N LYS A 448 16.64 -20.57 45.59
CA LYS A 448 17.07 -21.85 45.00
C LYS A 448 18.49 -22.25 45.37
N LYS A 449 19.33 -21.31 45.83
CA LYS A 449 20.67 -21.60 46.37
C LYS A 449 20.63 -21.98 47.83
N ASP A 450 19.64 -21.47 48.57
CA ASP A 450 19.41 -21.78 49.99
C ASP A 450 18.60 -23.08 50.23
N SER A 451 18.08 -23.70 49.15
CA SER A 451 17.39 -25.00 49.15
C SER A 451 18.25 -26.08 48.53
#